data_AF-A0A8H8RFN0-F1
#
_entry.id   AF-A0A8H8RFN0-F1
#
_cell.length_a   1.000
_cell.length_b   1.000
_cell.length_c   1.000
_cell.angle_alpha   90.00
_cell.angle_beta   90.00
_cell.angle_gamma   90.00
#
_symmetry.space_group_name_H-M   'P 1'
#
loop_
_entity.id
_entity.type
_entity.pdbx_description
1 polymer ?
#
loop_
_entity_poly.entity_id
_entity_poly.type
_entity_poly.pdbx_seq_one_letter_code
_entity_poly.pdbx_strand_id
1 'polypeptide(L)'
;MLHDVLGVVPRLFIHIYKTLLNRHSLFGLLRHILINMTFILIWITTFKNAYRIDSSIRPHIRVNYLERADHRIFDINFTGLSIQCICAVFGYSWMYALTRRPKLSILATLPPFLLNILYAATHTLCQPLDVFAWLSYGVIHFISPFLAAFWLWLFASPGVVSIFAWCFGIQNCLGIITHLSFPTAAPWYGDQYGYPLPPGNYSMPGSAAGLVRVDAVLGTHIYQNAFKASPLVFGAFPSLHGAFSCCCFLFVARYSRRGTFLLGFYVLWQWFSTMYLRHHWRIDLLGGLLYSAFVFSIFYRSLVRIDKAYAFGVSGGNGWQRLFEGTRLQYAFDTQPEKDYELVMASDSSTEEGSVESSIEQGRRDGDLEAAWVQDSLGVQRGRRKI
;
A
#
# COMPACT_ATOMS: atom_id res chain seq x y z
N MET A 1 -1.50 -48.68 -3.73
CA MET A 1 -1.29 -47.59 -2.74
C MET A 1 -0.13 -46.66 -3.12
N LEU A 2 1.11 -47.14 -3.35
CA LEU A 2 2.22 -46.29 -3.82
C LEU A 2 2.05 -45.73 -5.26
N HIS A 3 1.45 -46.50 -6.17
CA HIS A 3 1.16 -46.04 -7.54
C HIS A 3 0.13 -44.89 -7.62
N ASP A 4 -0.82 -44.81 -6.68
CA ASP A 4 -1.79 -43.72 -6.62
C ASP A 4 -1.16 -42.43 -6.08
N VAL A 5 -0.31 -42.54 -5.05
CA VAL A 5 0.38 -41.39 -4.44
C VAL A 5 1.36 -40.74 -5.43
N LEU A 6 2.08 -41.55 -6.22
CA LEU A 6 3.01 -41.06 -7.24
C LEU A 6 2.32 -40.29 -8.38
N GLY A 7 1.05 -40.60 -8.68
CA GLY A 7 0.25 -39.84 -9.66
C GLY A 7 -0.41 -38.59 -9.08
N VAL A 8 -0.63 -38.51 -7.76
CA VAL A 8 -1.29 -37.38 -7.10
C VAL A 8 -0.37 -36.17 -7.01
N VAL A 9 0.92 -36.37 -6.69
CA VAL A 9 1.88 -35.27 -6.53
C VAL A 9 2.07 -34.46 -7.83
N PRO A 10 2.34 -35.07 -9.01
CA PRO A 10 2.44 -34.34 -10.28
C PRO A 10 1.13 -33.63 -10.66
N ARG A 11 -0.03 -34.25 -10.40
CA ARG A 11 -1.35 -33.64 -10.66
C ARG A 11 -1.58 -32.38 -9.82
N LEU A 12 -1.20 -32.41 -8.55
CA LEU A 12 -1.27 -31.25 -7.66
C LEU A 12 -0.35 -30.13 -8.15
N PHE A 13 0.90 -30.45 -8.53
CA PHE A 13 1.82 -29.44 -9.08
C PHE A 13 1.29 -28.81 -10.37
N ILE A 14 0.75 -29.61 -11.29
CA ILE A 14 0.14 -29.11 -12.53
C ILE A 14 -1.06 -28.21 -12.23
N HIS A 15 -1.88 -28.57 -11.23
CA HIS A 15 -3.03 -27.77 -10.80
C HIS A 15 -2.61 -26.41 -10.22
N ILE A 16 -1.65 -26.41 -9.29
CA ILE A 16 -1.08 -25.18 -8.72
C ILE A 16 -0.48 -24.31 -9.83
N TYR A 17 0.30 -24.91 -10.74
CA TYR A 17 0.90 -24.21 -11.87
C TYR A 17 -0.15 -23.55 -12.77
N LYS A 18 -1.20 -24.28 -13.16
CA LYS A 18 -2.31 -23.72 -13.96
C LYS A 18 -3.07 -22.62 -13.23
N THR A 19 -3.27 -22.77 -11.93
CA THR A 19 -3.92 -21.77 -11.07
C THR A 19 -3.12 -20.47 -11.01
N LEU A 20 -1.80 -20.58 -10.85
CA LEU A 20 -0.89 -19.43 -10.82
C LEU A 20 -0.81 -18.74 -12.17
N LEU A 21 -0.79 -19.49 -13.27
CA LEU A 21 -0.83 -18.94 -14.63
C LEU A 21 -2.10 -18.15 -14.92
N ASN A 22 -3.22 -18.51 -14.29
CA ASN A 22 -4.51 -17.82 -14.44
C ASN A 22 -4.85 -17.50 -15.91
N ARG A 23 -4.83 -18.54 -16.78
CA ARG A 23 -5.08 -18.46 -18.23
C ARG A 23 -4.00 -17.73 -19.06
N HIS A 24 -2.96 -17.17 -18.44
CA HIS A 24 -1.81 -16.65 -19.18
C HIS A 24 -0.81 -17.76 -19.53
N SER A 25 -0.01 -17.54 -20.57
CA SER A 25 1.26 -18.25 -20.72
C SER A 25 2.25 -17.77 -19.63
N LEU A 26 3.30 -18.55 -19.34
CA LEU A 26 4.33 -18.14 -18.37
C LEU A 26 4.92 -16.77 -18.72
N PHE A 27 5.27 -16.55 -19.99
CA PHE A 27 5.76 -15.26 -20.48
C PHE A 27 4.70 -14.15 -20.40
N GLY A 28 3.44 -14.48 -20.68
CA GLY A 28 2.32 -13.55 -20.53
C GLY A 28 2.14 -13.08 -19.08
N LEU A 29 2.21 -14.00 -18.12
CA LEU A 29 2.14 -13.70 -16.69
C LEU A 29 3.33 -12.85 -16.24
N LEU A 30 4.55 -13.20 -16.64
CA LEU A 30 5.75 -12.42 -16.33
C LEU A 30 5.65 -11.00 -16.88
N ARG A 31 5.24 -10.84 -18.14
CA ARG A 31 5.00 -9.53 -18.75
C ARG A 31 3.96 -8.73 -17.95
N HIS A 32 2.85 -9.36 -17.58
CA HIS A 32 1.79 -8.71 -16.80
C HIS A 32 2.29 -8.28 -15.41
N ILE A 33 3.07 -9.10 -14.72
CA ILE A 33 3.70 -8.74 -13.44
C ILE A 33 4.63 -7.53 -13.63
N LEU A 34 5.49 -7.55 -14.65
CA LEU A 34 6.43 -6.45 -14.91
C LEU A 34 5.71 -5.12 -15.19
N ILE A 35 4.64 -5.15 -16.00
CA ILE A 35 3.81 -3.96 -16.26
C ILE A 35 3.25 -3.41 -14.94
N ASN A 36 2.70 -4.26 -14.08
CA ASN A 36 2.14 -3.83 -12.79
C ASN A 36 3.19 -3.40 -11.77
N MET A 37 4.43 -3.86 -11.91
CA MET A 37 5.57 -3.44 -11.08
C MET A 37 6.25 -2.17 -11.60
N THR A 38 5.85 -1.61 -12.74
CA THR A 38 6.53 -0.47 -13.38
C THR A 38 6.80 0.69 -12.42
N PHE A 39 5.77 1.21 -11.73
CA PHE A 39 5.94 2.34 -10.80
C PHE A 39 6.76 1.97 -9.56
N ILE A 40 6.67 0.73 -9.08
CA ILE A 40 7.47 0.24 -7.96
C ILE A 40 8.95 0.19 -8.36
N LEU A 41 9.25 -0.33 -9.55
CA LEU A 41 10.61 -0.40 -10.07
C LEU A 41 11.19 1.00 -10.33
N ILE A 42 10.39 1.93 -10.86
CA ILE A 42 10.77 3.34 -10.99
C ILE A 42 11.13 3.91 -9.62
N TRP A 43 10.24 3.79 -8.63
CA TRP A 43 10.49 4.30 -7.28
C TRP A 43 11.75 3.72 -6.64
N ILE A 44 11.91 2.38 -6.61
CA ILE A 44 13.07 1.72 -5.98
C ILE A 44 14.36 2.15 -6.69
N THR A 45 14.34 2.20 -8.02
CA THR A 45 15.51 2.61 -8.81
C THR A 45 15.85 4.07 -8.55
N THR A 46 14.88 4.97 -8.53
CA THR A 46 15.11 6.38 -8.23
C THR A 46 15.65 6.56 -6.81
N PHE A 47 15.04 5.92 -5.81
CA PHE A 47 15.48 5.99 -4.41
C PHE A 47 16.92 5.49 -4.24
N LYS A 48 17.23 4.30 -4.77
CA LYS A 48 18.56 3.69 -4.64
C LYS A 48 19.65 4.51 -5.33
N ASN A 49 19.30 5.26 -6.37
CA ASN A 49 20.25 6.07 -7.14
C ASN A 49 20.21 7.56 -6.78
N ALA A 50 19.37 7.97 -5.81
CA ALA A 50 19.24 9.38 -5.43
C ALA A 50 20.56 9.99 -4.94
N TYR A 51 21.46 9.17 -4.36
CA TYR A 51 22.79 9.62 -3.94
C TYR A 51 23.64 10.18 -5.11
N ARG A 52 23.34 9.78 -6.36
CA ARG A 52 24.06 10.25 -7.57
C ARG A 52 23.68 11.64 -8.02
N ILE A 53 22.60 12.22 -7.49
CA ILE A 53 22.20 13.58 -7.81
C ILE A 53 23.22 14.52 -7.18
N ASP A 54 23.89 15.33 -7.99
CA ASP A 54 24.91 16.26 -7.53
C ASP A 54 24.34 17.25 -6.49
N SER A 55 25.09 17.53 -5.43
CA SER A 55 24.60 18.38 -4.33
C SER A 55 24.36 19.83 -4.75
N SER A 56 25.01 20.33 -5.82
CA SER A 56 24.85 21.71 -6.31
C SER A 56 23.48 21.98 -6.93
N ILE A 57 22.81 20.95 -7.46
CA ILE A 57 21.47 21.07 -8.07
C ILE A 57 20.35 20.69 -7.10
N ARG A 58 20.68 20.21 -5.89
CA ARG A 58 19.66 19.79 -4.93
C ARG A 58 19.06 21.00 -4.21
N PRO A 59 17.76 20.97 -3.86
CA PRO A 59 17.12 22.06 -3.15
C PRO A 59 17.70 22.31 -1.75
N HIS A 60 17.45 23.49 -1.20
CA HIS A 60 17.79 23.81 0.19
C HIS A 60 17.05 22.89 1.18
N ILE A 61 17.76 22.31 2.15
CA ILE A 61 17.21 21.43 3.19
C ILE A 61 16.42 22.24 4.23
N ARG A 62 15.12 22.00 4.34
CA ARG A 62 14.21 22.74 5.21
C ARG A 62 14.09 22.08 6.59
N VAL A 63 15.18 22.11 7.35
CA VAL A 63 15.29 21.44 8.66
C VAL A 63 14.18 21.85 9.65
N ASN A 64 13.82 23.13 9.70
CA ASN A 64 12.84 23.67 10.65
C ASN A 64 11.37 23.54 10.22
N TYR A 65 11.09 23.17 8.96
CA TYR A 65 9.73 23.27 8.43
C TYR A 65 8.77 22.29 9.09
N LEU A 66 9.15 21.02 9.19
CA LEU A 66 8.26 19.98 9.71
C LEU A 66 8.01 20.14 11.20
N GLU A 67 9.03 20.44 12.00
CA GLU A 67 8.87 20.74 13.42
C GLU A 67 7.84 21.85 13.65
N ARG A 68 8.00 23.00 12.98
CA ARG A 68 7.08 24.15 13.12
C ARG A 68 5.67 23.80 12.63
N ALA A 69 5.56 23.08 11.53
CA ALA A 69 4.27 22.67 10.98
C ALA A 69 3.57 21.66 11.92
N ASP A 70 4.31 20.71 12.48
CA ASP A 70 3.81 19.71 13.41
C ASP A 70 3.26 20.38 14.67
N HIS A 71 4.02 21.28 15.30
CA HIS A 71 3.54 22.06 16.45
C HIS A 71 2.30 22.91 16.11
N ARG A 72 2.31 23.60 14.96
CA ARG A 72 1.17 24.42 14.55
C ARG A 72 -0.12 23.61 14.37
N ILE A 73 -0.03 22.38 13.87
CA ILE A 73 -1.19 21.52 13.59
C ILE A 73 -1.61 20.75 14.84
N PHE A 74 -0.66 20.18 15.59
CA PHE A 74 -0.94 19.15 16.58
C PHE A 74 -0.89 19.62 18.03
N ASP A 75 -0.34 20.79 18.33
CA ASP A 75 -0.37 21.33 19.70
C ASP A 75 -1.81 21.53 20.18
N ILE A 76 -2.05 21.25 21.46
CA ILE A 76 -3.37 21.35 22.08
C ILE A 76 -3.63 22.82 22.48
N ASN A 77 -3.80 23.66 21.46
CA ASN A 77 -4.22 25.05 21.56
C ASN A 77 -5.34 25.31 20.55
N PHE A 78 -5.95 26.51 20.59
CA PHE A 78 -7.08 26.85 19.73
C PHE A 78 -6.77 26.66 18.23
N THR A 79 -5.60 27.10 17.78
CA THR A 79 -5.19 27.00 16.37
C THR A 79 -5.00 25.53 15.95
N GLY A 80 -4.26 24.74 16.73
CA GLY A 80 -3.99 23.34 16.42
C GLY A 80 -5.27 22.50 16.41
N LEU A 81 -6.12 22.65 17.43
CA LEU A 81 -7.41 21.95 17.49
C LEU A 81 -8.32 22.35 16.32
N SER A 82 -8.34 23.63 15.93
CA SER A 82 -9.11 24.09 14.77
C SER A 82 -8.63 23.43 13.48
N ILE A 83 -7.32 23.35 13.26
CA ILE A 83 -6.75 22.69 12.07
C ILE A 83 -7.07 21.19 12.08
N GLN A 84 -6.94 20.51 13.22
CA GLN A 84 -7.27 19.08 13.35
C GLN A 84 -8.75 18.80 13.03
N CYS A 85 -9.66 19.64 13.54
CA CYS A 85 -11.09 19.55 13.22
C CYS A 85 -11.36 19.78 11.72
N ILE A 86 -10.71 20.75 11.08
CA ILE A 86 -10.83 20.97 9.64
C ILE A 86 -10.32 19.76 8.85
N CYS A 87 -9.15 19.21 9.22
CA CYS A 87 -8.62 17.99 8.62
C CYS A 87 -9.60 16.80 8.78
N ALA A 88 -10.23 16.67 9.94
CA ALA A 88 -11.22 15.63 10.19
C ALA A 88 -12.47 15.78 9.32
N VAL A 89 -13.02 16.99 9.20
CA VAL A 89 -14.17 17.29 8.33
C VAL A 89 -13.82 17.05 6.86
N PHE A 90 -12.62 17.44 6.44
CA PHE A 90 -12.13 17.17 5.09
C PHE A 90 -12.01 15.67 4.83
N GLY A 91 -11.44 14.90 5.77
CA GLY A 91 -11.33 13.45 5.68
C GLY A 91 -12.70 12.76 5.56
N TYR A 92 -13.67 13.17 6.38
CA TYR A 92 -15.05 12.69 6.27
C TYR A 92 -15.64 13.00 4.90
N SER A 93 -15.55 14.25 4.47
CA SER A 93 -16.17 14.74 3.23
C SER A 93 -15.57 14.04 2.01
N TRP A 94 -14.24 13.88 1.99
CA TRP A 94 -13.53 13.12 0.95
C TRP A 94 -14.04 11.68 0.89
N MET A 95 -13.98 10.97 2.02
CA MET A 95 -14.34 9.55 2.07
C MET A 95 -15.82 9.35 1.73
N TYR A 96 -16.69 10.26 2.17
CA TYR A 96 -18.11 10.23 1.83
C TYR A 96 -18.35 10.50 0.34
N ALA A 97 -17.66 11.48 -0.26
CA ALA A 97 -17.77 11.75 -1.68
C ALA A 97 -17.30 10.55 -2.53
N LEU A 98 -16.27 9.84 -2.07
CA LEU A 98 -15.71 8.67 -2.75
C LEU A 98 -16.60 7.44 -2.63
N THR A 99 -17.05 7.12 -1.42
CA THR A 99 -17.69 5.82 -1.12
C THR A 99 -19.19 5.88 -0.91
N ARG A 100 -19.74 7.06 -0.63
CA ARG A 100 -21.14 7.28 -0.18
C ARG A 100 -21.51 6.50 1.09
N ARG A 101 -20.53 6.05 1.88
CA ARG A 101 -20.74 5.21 3.08
C ARG A 101 -20.41 6.00 4.36
N PRO A 102 -21.41 6.55 5.08
CA PRO A 102 -21.16 7.44 6.22
C PRO A 102 -20.39 6.77 7.36
N LYS A 103 -20.63 5.48 7.62
CA LYS A 103 -19.91 4.72 8.66
C LYS A 103 -18.41 4.61 8.37
N LEU A 104 -18.02 4.44 7.11
CA LEU A 104 -16.60 4.42 6.71
C LEU A 104 -16.01 5.83 6.76
N SER A 105 -16.78 6.85 6.38
CA SER A 105 -16.37 8.25 6.43
C SER A 105 -16.02 8.73 7.84
N ILE A 106 -16.69 8.21 8.87
CA ILE A 106 -16.34 8.49 10.28
C ILE A 106 -14.92 8.04 10.60
N LEU A 107 -14.45 6.90 10.07
CA LEU A 107 -13.07 6.47 10.33
C LEU A 107 -12.03 7.46 9.78
N ALA A 108 -12.37 8.18 8.71
CA ALA A 108 -11.50 9.20 8.12
C ALA A 108 -11.39 10.49 8.94
N THR A 109 -12.20 10.68 10.00
CA THR A 109 -12.09 11.83 10.91
C THR A 109 -11.04 11.61 12.00
N LEU A 110 -10.71 10.36 12.29
CA LEU A 110 -9.88 9.96 13.44
C LEU A 110 -8.38 10.28 13.32
N PRO A 111 -7.73 10.18 12.14
CA PRO A 111 -6.28 10.32 12.02
C PRO A 111 -5.63 11.52 12.75
N PRO A 112 -6.10 12.78 12.60
CA PRO A 112 -5.46 13.90 13.27
C PRO A 112 -5.46 13.78 14.81
N PHE A 113 -6.49 13.20 15.39
CA PHE A 113 -6.60 13.02 16.84
C PHE A 113 -5.83 11.78 17.33
N LEU A 114 -5.91 10.67 16.60
CA LEU A 114 -5.18 9.44 16.93
C LEU A 114 -3.67 9.69 16.92
N LEU A 115 -3.16 10.51 16.00
CA LEU A 115 -1.74 10.89 15.97
C LEU A 115 -1.28 11.57 17.27
N ASN A 116 -2.13 12.37 17.91
CA ASN A 116 -1.82 12.98 19.21
C ASN A 116 -1.76 11.96 20.34
N ILE A 117 -2.71 11.02 20.37
CA ILE A 117 -2.72 9.93 21.36
C ILE A 117 -1.48 9.04 21.19
N LEU A 118 -1.18 8.63 19.97
CA LEU A 118 -0.01 7.81 19.66
C LEU A 118 1.28 8.55 20.00
N TYR A 119 1.39 9.84 19.68
CA TYR A 119 2.56 10.66 19.98
C TYR A 119 2.81 10.76 21.49
N ALA A 120 1.76 10.99 22.29
CA ALA A 120 1.88 11.04 23.75
C ALA A 120 2.44 9.73 24.35
N ALA A 121 2.14 8.59 23.74
CA ALA A 121 2.68 7.29 24.16
C ALA A 121 4.16 7.09 23.79
N THR A 122 4.78 7.97 22.99
CA THR A 122 6.15 7.78 22.51
C THR A 122 7.24 8.16 23.51
N HIS A 123 6.89 8.86 24.59
CA HIS A 123 7.86 9.43 25.53
C HIS A 123 8.44 8.43 26.54
N THR A 124 7.79 7.29 26.74
CA THR A 124 8.27 6.23 27.63
C THR A 124 9.19 5.29 26.88
N LEU A 125 10.50 5.45 27.03
CA LEU A 125 11.49 4.60 26.37
C LEU A 125 11.82 3.38 27.23
N CYS A 126 11.64 2.18 26.68
CA CYS A 126 12.08 0.94 27.34
C CYS A 126 12.34 -0.18 26.32
N GLN A 127 13.17 -1.16 26.71
CA GLN A 127 13.57 -2.25 25.81
C GLN A 127 12.39 -3.05 25.22
N PRO A 128 11.32 -3.39 25.97
CA PRO A 128 10.16 -4.06 25.37
C PRO A 128 9.47 -3.22 24.29
N LEU A 129 9.33 -1.90 24.51
CA LEU A 129 8.76 -1.00 23.51
C LEU A 129 9.69 -0.80 22.32
N ASP A 130 11.02 -0.85 22.53
CA ASP A 130 11.99 -0.83 21.44
C ASP A 130 11.81 -2.03 20.50
N VAL A 131 11.69 -3.25 21.06
CA VAL A 131 11.44 -4.46 20.26
C VAL A 131 10.06 -4.44 19.61
N PHE A 132 9.03 -3.97 20.33
CA PHE A 132 7.67 -3.85 19.80
C PHE A 132 7.60 -2.87 18.63
N ALA A 133 8.19 -1.67 18.75
CA ALA A 133 8.22 -0.70 17.68
C ALA A 133 9.06 -1.20 16.49
N TRP A 134 10.17 -1.85 16.78
CA TRP A 134 11.03 -2.46 15.77
C TRP A 134 10.31 -3.52 14.94
N LEU A 135 9.50 -4.38 15.55
CA LEU A 135 8.82 -5.45 14.82
C LEU A 135 7.91 -4.89 13.72
N SER A 136 7.19 -3.80 13.99
CA SER A 136 6.45 -3.10 12.94
C SER A 136 7.39 -2.43 11.94
N TYR A 137 8.31 -1.59 12.42
CA TYR A 137 9.12 -0.71 11.59
C TYR A 137 10.15 -1.45 10.73
N GLY A 138 10.92 -2.35 11.33
CA GLY A 138 12.07 -3.02 10.73
C GLY A 138 11.76 -4.37 10.08
N VAL A 139 10.61 -4.99 10.38
CA VAL A 139 10.27 -6.32 9.85
C VAL A 139 8.95 -6.29 9.06
N ILE A 140 7.84 -6.04 9.75
CA ILE A 140 6.49 -6.12 9.13
C ILE A 140 6.35 -5.12 7.99
N HIS A 141 6.92 -3.92 8.14
CA HIS A 141 6.92 -2.91 7.08
C HIS A 141 7.35 -3.46 5.72
N PHE A 142 8.47 -4.19 5.65
CA PHE A 142 9.04 -4.69 4.40
C PHE A 142 8.24 -5.85 3.79
N ILE A 143 7.62 -6.69 4.61
CA ILE A 143 6.84 -7.84 4.14
C ILE A 143 5.36 -7.51 3.89
N SER A 144 4.83 -6.46 4.53
CA SER A 144 3.40 -6.14 4.52
C SER A 144 2.79 -5.94 3.13
N PRO A 145 3.44 -5.28 2.15
CA PRO A 145 2.85 -5.11 0.82
C PRO A 145 2.71 -6.44 0.08
N PHE A 146 3.66 -7.36 0.29
CA PHE A 146 3.62 -8.70 -0.30
C PHE A 146 2.52 -9.56 0.32
N LEU A 147 2.38 -9.51 1.65
CA LEU A 147 1.30 -10.19 2.36
C LEU A 147 -0.08 -9.64 1.95
N ALA A 148 -0.21 -8.33 1.82
CA ALA A 148 -1.44 -7.70 1.34
C ALA A 148 -1.75 -8.09 -0.11
N ALA A 149 -0.77 -8.04 -1.01
CA ALA A 149 -0.95 -8.46 -2.40
C ALA A 149 -1.35 -9.94 -2.52
N PHE A 150 -0.72 -10.82 -1.73
CA PHE A 150 -1.06 -12.24 -1.70
C PHE A 150 -2.47 -12.48 -1.14
N TRP A 151 -2.83 -11.80 -0.06
CA TRP A 151 -4.17 -11.87 0.51
C TRP A 151 -5.23 -11.38 -0.50
N LEU A 152 -4.98 -10.25 -1.17
CA LEU A 152 -5.86 -9.73 -2.22
C LEU A 152 -5.95 -10.67 -3.41
N TRP A 153 -4.86 -11.33 -3.80
CA TRP A 153 -4.87 -12.32 -4.88
C TRP A 153 -5.75 -13.53 -4.52
N LEU A 154 -5.66 -13.98 -3.27
CA LEU A 154 -6.48 -15.09 -2.78
C LEU A 154 -7.96 -14.70 -2.76
N PHE A 155 -8.30 -13.61 -2.07
CA PHE A 155 -9.68 -13.35 -1.62
C PHE A 155 -10.41 -12.24 -2.37
N ALA A 156 -9.70 -11.29 -3.00
CA ALA A 156 -10.34 -10.20 -3.74
C ALA A 156 -10.61 -10.57 -5.21
N SER A 157 -11.41 -9.74 -5.86
CA SER A 157 -11.76 -9.84 -7.27
C SER A 157 -10.51 -9.90 -8.17
N PRO A 158 -10.45 -10.79 -9.19
CA PRO A 158 -9.33 -10.83 -10.14
C PRO A 158 -9.07 -9.44 -10.77
N GLY A 159 -7.82 -8.97 -10.70
CA GLY A 159 -7.41 -7.64 -11.18
C GLY A 159 -7.17 -6.61 -10.08
N VAL A 160 -7.74 -6.80 -8.88
CA VAL A 160 -7.53 -5.87 -7.73
C VAL A 160 -6.05 -5.75 -7.36
N VAL A 161 -5.29 -6.84 -7.42
CA VAL A 161 -3.85 -6.85 -7.10
C VAL A 161 -3.05 -5.95 -8.05
N SER A 162 -3.44 -5.87 -9.33
CA SER A 162 -2.81 -4.97 -10.29
C SER A 162 -3.04 -3.51 -9.90
N ILE A 163 -4.28 -3.16 -9.52
CA ILE A 163 -4.61 -1.82 -9.03
C ILE A 163 -3.89 -1.50 -7.73
N PHE A 164 -3.77 -2.47 -6.82
CA PHE A 164 -2.97 -2.34 -5.59
C PHE A 164 -1.51 -2.02 -5.92
N ALA A 165 -0.89 -2.78 -6.83
CA ALA A 165 0.50 -2.57 -7.24
C ALA A 165 0.72 -1.18 -7.86
N TRP A 166 -0.21 -0.71 -8.70
CA TRP A 166 -0.15 0.63 -9.27
C TRP A 166 -0.32 1.71 -8.20
N CYS A 167 -1.31 1.57 -7.31
CA CYS A 167 -1.52 2.52 -6.23
C CYS A 167 -0.30 2.62 -5.33
N PHE A 168 0.24 1.47 -4.94
CA PHE A 168 1.42 1.35 -4.11
C PHE A 168 2.66 1.95 -4.78
N GLY A 169 2.87 1.69 -6.07
CA GLY A 169 3.99 2.28 -6.82
C GLY A 169 3.85 3.79 -7.00
N ILE A 170 2.68 4.29 -7.40
CA ILE A 170 2.44 5.71 -7.68
C ILE A 170 2.56 6.55 -6.41
N GLN A 171 1.99 6.14 -5.28
CA GLN A 171 2.14 6.89 -4.02
C GLN A 171 3.62 7.02 -3.61
N ASN A 172 4.41 5.99 -3.91
CA ASN A 172 5.84 5.93 -3.63
C ASN A 172 6.64 6.82 -4.57
N CYS A 173 6.30 6.83 -5.86
CA CYS A 173 6.81 7.80 -6.83
C CYS A 173 6.53 9.25 -6.39
N LEU A 174 5.31 9.55 -5.93
CA LEU A 174 4.98 10.87 -5.41
C LEU A 174 5.80 11.20 -4.15
N GLY A 175 5.98 10.24 -3.25
CA GLY A 175 6.80 10.39 -2.05
C GLY A 175 8.24 10.73 -2.39
N ILE A 176 8.89 9.97 -3.29
CA ILE A 176 10.28 10.22 -3.68
C ILE A 176 10.46 11.55 -4.43
N ILE A 177 9.50 11.93 -5.28
CA ILE A 177 9.49 13.26 -5.90
C ILE A 177 9.46 14.34 -4.82
N THR A 178 8.62 14.17 -3.80
CA THR A 178 8.53 15.12 -2.68
C THR A 178 9.82 15.16 -1.87
N HIS A 179 10.43 14.02 -1.56
CA HIS A 179 11.71 13.95 -0.83
C HIS A 179 12.84 14.67 -1.57
N LEU A 180 12.87 14.56 -2.91
CA LEU A 180 13.88 15.19 -3.74
C LEU A 180 13.64 16.70 -3.93
N SER A 181 12.39 17.12 -4.11
CA SER A 181 12.03 18.53 -4.33
C SER A 181 11.89 19.35 -3.05
N PHE A 182 11.57 18.70 -1.93
CA PHE A 182 11.29 19.32 -0.63
C PHE A 182 11.98 18.55 0.52
N PRO A 183 13.32 18.58 0.56
CA PRO A 183 14.09 17.89 1.59
C PRO A 183 13.83 18.47 2.98
N THR A 184 13.53 17.60 3.94
CA THR A 184 13.07 17.96 5.29
C THR A 184 13.67 17.03 6.36
N ALA A 185 13.85 17.54 7.57
CA ALA A 185 14.45 16.80 8.68
C ALA A 185 13.40 16.11 9.56
N ALA A 186 13.72 14.88 9.97
CA ALA A 186 12.96 14.10 10.95
C ALA A 186 13.40 14.44 12.40
N PRO A 187 12.63 14.01 13.42
CA PRO A 187 12.90 14.38 14.82
C PRO A 187 14.30 14.01 15.34
N TRP A 188 14.87 12.90 14.86
CA TRP A 188 16.22 12.47 15.23
C TRP A 188 17.30 13.53 14.98
N TYR A 189 17.09 14.44 14.02
CA TYR A 189 18.06 15.49 13.71
C TYR A 189 18.22 16.46 14.88
N GLY A 190 17.11 16.86 15.50
CA GLY A 190 17.13 17.69 16.70
C GLY A 190 17.70 16.97 17.91
N ASP A 191 17.40 15.67 18.04
CA ASP A 191 17.96 14.85 19.13
C ASP A 191 19.49 14.75 19.08
N GLN A 192 20.07 14.79 17.87
CA GLN A 192 21.51 14.64 17.67
C GLN A 192 22.28 15.96 17.60
N TYR A 193 21.68 16.99 17.00
CA TYR A 193 22.36 18.26 16.71
C TYR A 193 21.84 19.45 17.52
N GLY A 194 20.79 19.27 18.33
CA GLY A 194 20.25 20.28 19.23
C GLY A 194 19.28 21.28 18.56
N TYR A 195 18.63 22.08 19.41
CA TYR A 195 17.69 23.13 19.03
C TYR A 195 18.25 24.52 19.42
N PRO A 196 18.06 25.58 18.61
CA PRO A 196 17.42 25.57 17.29
C PRO A 196 18.20 24.74 16.26
N LEU A 197 17.48 24.10 15.32
CA LEU A 197 18.08 23.15 14.39
C LEU A 197 19.15 23.82 13.51
N PRO A 198 20.39 23.29 13.47
CA PRO A 198 21.43 23.84 12.60
C PRO A 198 21.10 23.61 11.12
N PRO A 199 21.70 24.39 10.20
CA PRO A 199 21.52 24.16 8.77
C PRO A 199 21.97 22.76 8.33
N GLY A 200 21.08 22.04 7.64
CA GLY A 200 21.40 20.74 7.05
C GLY A 200 22.29 20.88 5.80
N ASN A 201 23.10 19.87 5.52
CA ASN A 201 23.85 19.77 4.27
C ASN A 201 23.88 18.32 3.76
N TYR A 202 24.18 18.14 2.47
CA TYR A 202 24.11 16.83 1.81
C TYR A 202 25.29 15.89 2.10
N SER A 203 26.32 16.32 2.84
CA SER A 203 27.39 15.41 3.31
C SER A 203 27.10 14.80 4.69
N MET A 204 26.03 15.23 5.37
CA MET A 204 25.60 14.63 6.63
C MET A 204 25.18 13.17 6.43
N PRO A 205 25.69 12.23 7.25
CA PRO A 205 25.31 10.83 7.17
C PRO A 205 23.89 10.62 7.68
N GLY A 206 23.25 9.53 7.25
CA GLY A 206 21.98 9.12 7.82
C GLY A 206 22.12 8.60 9.26
N SER A 207 21.03 8.64 10.00
CA SER A 207 20.97 8.26 11.41
C SER A 207 20.01 7.09 11.64
N ALA A 208 20.45 6.10 12.42
CA ALA A 208 19.60 5.02 12.90
C ALA A 208 18.62 5.47 14.00
N ALA A 209 18.76 6.69 14.51
CA ALA A 209 17.83 7.29 15.48
C ALA A 209 17.53 6.33 16.66
N GLY A 210 16.25 6.11 16.98
CA GLY A 210 15.85 5.21 18.06
C GLY A 210 16.23 3.74 17.84
N LEU A 211 16.52 3.31 16.60
CA LEU A 211 16.94 1.93 16.32
C LEU A 211 18.31 1.58 16.91
N VAL A 212 19.10 2.57 17.33
CA VAL A 212 20.34 2.31 18.09
C VAL A 212 20.03 1.53 19.37
N ARG A 213 18.89 1.78 20.02
CA ARG A 213 18.47 1.01 21.20
C ARG A 213 18.09 -0.42 20.86
N VAL A 214 17.49 -0.62 19.68
CA VAL A 214 17.14 -1.96 19.17
C VAL A 214 18.39 -2.76 18.86
N ASP A 215 19.36 -2.15 18.19
CA ASP A 215 20.69 -2.73 17.95
C ASP A 215 21.34 -3.17 19.27
N ALA A 216 21.25 -2.35 20.33
CA ALA A 216 21.77 -2.71 21.65
C ALA A 216 21.04 -3.90 22.30
N VAL A 217 19.70 -3.98 22.16
CA VAL A 217 18.91 -5.13 22.67
C VAL A 217 19.25 -6.41 21.92
N LEU A 218 19.45 -6.35 20.61
CA LEU A 218 19.76 -7.51 19.76
C LEU A 218 21.24 -7.89 19.75
N GLY A 219 22.12 -7.04 20.28
CA GLY A 219 23.58 -7.21 20.18
C GLY A 219 24.10 -7.06 18.75
N THR A 220 23.46 -6.23 17.92
CA THR A 220 23.80 -6.02 16.51
C THR A 220 24.18 -4.57 16.19
N HIS A 221 24.67 -4.35 14.97
CA HIS A 221 24.89 -3.00 14.40
C HIS A 221 24.21 -2.84 13.04
N ILE A 222 23.17 -3.64 12.78
CA ILE A 222 22.54 -3.74 11.47
C ILE A 222 21.91 -2.39 11.08
N TYR A 223 21.16 -1.77 12.00
CA TYR A 223 20.46 -0.52 11.71
C TYR A 223 21.42 0.67 11.64
N GLN A 224 22.40 0.73 12.55
CA GLN A 224 23.47 1.73 12.47
C GLN A 224 24.19 1.72 11.12
N ASN A 225 24.51 0.53 10.58
CA ASN A 225 25.17 0.42 9.29
C ASN A 225 24.23 0.74 8.12
N ALA A 226 22.98 0.25 8.15
CA ALA A 226 22.01 0.47 7.09
C ALA A 226 21.65 1.96 6.93
N PHE A 227 21.40 2.67 8.03
CA PHE A 227 20.97 4.08 7.97
C PHE A 227 22.10 5.04 7.60
N LYS A 228 23.35 4.75 7.99
CA LYS A 228 24.52 5.52 7.52
C LYS A 228 24.64 5.53 6.00
N ALA A 229 24.22 4.45 5.33
CA ALA A 229 24.23 4.31 3.88
C ALA A 229 22.95 4.80 3.18
N SER A 230 22.04 5.49 3.90
CA SER A 230 20.78 5.95 3.31
C SER A 230 21.03 6.97 2.17
N PRO A 231 20.47 6.76 0.96
CA PRO A 231 20.66 7.67 -0.15
C PRO A 231 19.91 9.01 0.02
N LEU A 232 18.95 9.05 0.96
CA LEU A 232 18.12 10.21 1.26
C LEU A 232 17.97 10.41 2.76
N VAL A 233 18.84 11.23 3.32
CA VAL A 233 18.89 11.54 4.75
C VAL A 233 17.74 12.48 5.15
N PHE A 234 17.45 13.48 4.31
CA PHE A 234 16.42 14.51 4.56
C PHE A 234 15.12 14.25 3.79
N GLY A 235 14.61 13.02 3.87
CA GLY A 235 13.37 12.59 3.21
C GLY A 235 12.24 12.28 4.19
N ALA A 236 12.02 13.12 5.20
CA ALA A 236 11.05 12.84 6.26
C ALA A 236 9.59 12.91 5.78
N PHE A 237 9.22 13.95 5.03
CA PHE A 237 7.85 14.16 4.55
C PHE A 237 7.67 13.85 3.06
N PRO A 238 6.63 13.08 2.67
CA PRO A 238 5.70 12.34 3.53
C PRO A 238 6.32 11.05 4.04
N SER A 239 5.72 10.45 5.08
CA SER A 239 6.14 9.14 5.56
C SER A 239 5.68 8.02 4.62
N LEU A 240 6.64 7.38 3.94
CA LEU A 240 6.37 6.19 3.14
C LEU A 240 5.97 4.98 4.01
N HIS A 241 6.49 4.89 5.23
CA HIS A 241 6.05 3.90 6.22
C HIS A 241 4.54 4.03 6.51
N GLY A 242 4.07 5.27 6.72
CA GLY A 242 2.64 5.57 6.85
C GLY A 242 1.86 5.24 5.59
N ALA A 243 2.37 5.61 4.42
CA ALA A 243 1.72 5.35 3.13
C ALA A 243 1.55 3.84 2.84
N PHE A 244 2.51 2.99 3.20
CA PHE A 244 2.43 1.54 2.97
C PHE A 244 1.33 0.90 3.80
N SER A 245 1.35 1.18 5.11
CA SER A 245 0.37 0.65 6.05
C SER A 245 -1.04 1.11 5.68
N CYS A 246 -1.21 2.39 5.29
CA CYS A 246 -2.49 2.92 4.82
C CYS A 246 -2.95 2.25 3.51
N CYS A 247 -2.05 2.04 2.54
CA CYS A 247 -2.40 1.41 1.27
C CYS A 247 -2.87 -0.03 1.48
N CYS A 248 -2.14 -0.79 2.30
CA CYS A 248 -2.55 -2.15 2.66
C CYS A 248 -3.93 -2.16 3.32
N PHE A 249 -4.16 -1.26 4.29
CA PHE A 249 -5.44 -1.11 4.98
C PHE A 249 -6.57 -0.76 4.01
N LEU A 250 -6.44 0.28 3.18
CA LEU A 250 -7.49 0.74 2.27
C LEU A 250 -7.97 -0.37 1.31
N PHE A 251 -7.04 -1.19 0.81
CA PHE A 251 -7.39 -2.28 -0.10
C PHE A 251 -8.02 -3.46 0.63
N VAL A 252 -7.42 -3.97 1.69
CA VAL A 252 -7.95 -5.17 2.38
C VAL A 252 -9.23 -4.86 3.14
N ALA A 253 -9.36 -3.67 3.73
CA ALA A 253 -10.58 -3.25 4.44
C ALA A 253 -11.80 -3.16 3.52
N ARG A 254 -11.60 -3.00 2.20
CA ARG A 254 -12.68 -3.07 1.22
C ARG A 254 -13.31 -4.46 1.13
N TYR A 255 -12.55 -5.52 1.40
CA TYR A 255 -12.98 -6.91 1.17
C TYR A 255 -13.15 -7.74 2.45
N SER A 256 -12.61 -7.31 3.60
CA SER A 256 -12.76 -8.04 4.86
C SER A 256 -12.87 -7.13 6.08
N ARG A 257 -13.91 -7.36 6.89
CA ARG A 257 -14.09 -6.70 8.19
C ARG A 257 -13.01 -7.12 9.19
N ARG A 258 -12.60 -8.39 9.18
CA ARG A 258 -11.50 -8.87 10.03
C ARG A 258 -10.18 -8.23 9.60
N GLY A 259 -9.94 -8.18 8.29
CA GLY A 259 -8.79 -7.48 7.72
C GLY A 259 -8.76 -5.99 8.09
N THR A 260 -9.92 -5.34 8.18
CA THR A 260 -10.05 -3.95 8.64
C THR A 260 -9.48 -3.76 10.06
N PHE A 261 -9.86 -4.60 11.03
CA PHE A 261 -9.34 -4.47 12.39
C PHE A 261 -7.84 -4.78 12.47
N LEU A 262 -7.39 -5.84 11.81
CA LEU A 262 -5.99 -6.26 11.82
C LEU A 262 -5.08 -5.20 11.21
N LEU A 263 -5.43 -4.70 10.02
CA LEU A 263 -4.61 -3.68 9.36
C LEU A 263 -4.84 -2.29 9.95
N GLY A 264 -5.99 -2.01 10.56
CA GLY A 264 -6.21 -0.80 11.34
C GLY A 264 -5.26 -0.73 12.53
N PHE A 265 -5.11 -1.83 13.27
CA PHE A 265 -4.09 -1.95 14.32
C PHE A 265 -2.68 -1.76 13.75
N TYR A 266 -2.35 -2.41 12.63
CA TYR A 266 -1.05 -2.25 11.98
C TYR A 266 -0.75 -0.80 11.57
N VAL A 267 -1.72 -0.05 11.03
CA VAL A 267 -1.55 1.38 10.73
C VAL A 267 -1.15 2.16 11.98
N LEU A 268 -1.90 2.00 13.07
CA LEU A 268 -1.62 2.70 14.33
C LEU A 268 -0.27 2.27 14.93
N TRP A 269 0.06 0.99 14.85
CA TRP A 269 1.32 0.45 15.32
C TRP A 269 2.51 0.96 14.50
N GLN A 270 2.40 1.01 13.17
CA GLN A 270 3.44 1.55 12.30
C GLN A 270 3.65 3.04 12.54
N TRP A 271 2.57 3.80 12.70
CA TRP A 271 2.61 5.23 13.01
C TRP A 271 3.29 5.49 14.35
N PHE A 272 2.85 4.81 15.41
CA PHE A 272 3.50 4.84 16.71
C PHE A 272 5.00 4.52 16.59
N SER A 273 5.34 3.42 15.91
CA SER A 273 6.72 2.93 15.80
C SER A 273 7.63 3.95 15.14
N THR A 274 7.18 4.59 14.06
CA THR A 274 7.97 5.61 13.37
C THR A 274 8.23 6.87 14.21
N MET A 275 7.28 7.29 15.04
CA MET A 275 7.44 8.44 15.94
C MET A 275 8.29 8.05 17.15
N TYR A 276 8.03 6.89 17.75
CA TYR A 276 8.78 6.33 18.89
C TYR A 276 10.26 6.13 18.56
N LEU A 277 10.57 5.70 17.34
CA LEU A 277 11.94 5.56 16.84
C LEU A 277 12.54 6.87 16.30
N ARG A 278 11.81 8.00 16.42
CA ARG A 278 12.25 9.36 16.06
C ARG A 278 12.51 9.57 14.55
N HIS A 279 11.88 8.76 13.69
CA HIS A 279 12.03 8.85 12.24
C HIS A 279 11.00 9.76 11.56
N HIS A 280 9.88 10.06 12.21
CA HIS A 280 8.82 10.87 11.61
C HIS A 280 8.10 11.75 12.62
N TRP A 281 7.67 12.91 12.16
CA TRP A 281 6.69 13.78 12.82
C TRP A 281 5.27 13.26 12.57
N ARG A 282 4.27 13.76 13.33
CA ARG A 282 2.86 13.39 13.13
C ARG A 282 2.38 13.83 11.75
N ILE A 283 2.78 15.02 11.31
CA ILE A 283 2.44 15.56 10.00
C ILE A 283 2.92 14.68 8.83
N ASP A 284 4.06 14.00 8.99
CA ASP A 284 4.62 13.10 7.97
C ASP A 284 3.68 11.91 7.71
N LEU A 285 3.09 11.38 8.78
CA LEU A 285 2.16 10.26 8.74
C LEU A 285 0.81 10.66 8.14
N LEU A 286 0.33 11.86 8.47
CA LEU A 286 -0.86 12.43 7.83
C LEU A 286 -0.63 12.66 6.32
N GLY A 287 0.57 13.11 5.93
CA GLY A 287 0.98 13.22 4.53
C GLY A 287 1.03 11.87 3.81
N GLY A 288 1.56 10.84 4.48
CA GLY A 288 1.59 9.47 3.96
C GLY A 288 0.18 8.90 3.73
N LEU A 289 -0.72 9.10 4.70
CA LEU A 289 -2.15 8.78 4.54
C LEU A 289 -2.77 9.52 3.35
N LEU A 290 -2.52 10.82 3.24
CA LEU A 290 -3.07 11.65 2.16
C LEU A 290 -2.63 11.12 0.78
N TYR A 291 -1.36 10.76 0.60
CA TYR A 291 -0.85 10.22 -0.66
C TYR A 291 -1.52 8.89 -0.99
N SER A 292 -1.62 8.00 0.00
CA SER A 292 -2.27 6.70 -0.18
C SER A 292 -3.75 6.85 -0.54
N ALA A 293 -4.49 7.68 0.21
CA ALA A 293 -5.91 7.94 -0.01
C ALA A 293 -6.15 8.63 -1.36
N PHE A 294 -5.29 9.57 -1.75
CA PHE A 294 -5.38 10.25 -3.04
C PHE A 294 -5.27 9.29 -4.21
N VAL A 295 -4.21 8.47 -4.23
CA VAL A 295 -4.00 7.51 -5.31
C VAL A 295 -5.09 6.44 -5.30
N PHE A 296 -5.49 5.93 -4.14
CA PHE A 296 -6.63 5.02 -4.01
C PHE A 296 -7.92 5.61 -4.61
N SER A 297 -8.16 6.91 -4.40
CA SER A 297 -9.35 7.60 -4.92
C SER A 297 -9.36 7.68 -6.45
N ILE A 298 -8.19 7.86 -7.08
CA ILE A 298 -8.06 7.85 -8.55
C ILE A 298 -8.54 6.51 -9.12
N PHE A 299 -8.18 5.40 -8.47
CA PHE A 299 -8.50 4.06 -8.96
C PHE A 299 -9.79 3.46 -8.39
N TYR A 300 -10.49 4.16 -7.51
CA TYR A 300 -11.69 3.64 -6.83
C TYR A 300 -12.77 3.19 -7.82
N ARG A 301 -13.03 3.97 -8.88
CA ARG A 301 -14.00 3.59 -9.92
C ARG A 301 -13.59 2.32 -10.66
N SER A 302 -12.29 2.14 -10.91
CA SER A 302 -11.77 0.91 -11.53
C SER A 302 -11.97 -0.30 -10.62
N LEU A 303 -11.76 -0.15 -9.30
CA LEU A 303 -12.06 -1.21 -8.33
C LEU A 303 -13.53 -1.61 -8.35
N VAL A 304 -14.45 -0.64 -8.35
CA VAL A 304 -15.90 -0.91 -8.45
C VAL A 304 -16.25 -1.68 -9.75
N ARG A 305 -15.64 -1.33 -10.88
CA ARG A 305 -15.85 -2.06 -12.15
C ARG A 305 -15.33 -3.49 -12.09
N ILE A 306 -14.14 -3.69 -11.52
CA ILE A 306 -13.54 -5.01 -11.33
C ILE A 306 -14.44 -5.89 -10.44
N ASP A 307 -14.94 -5.32 -9.34
CA ASP A 307 -15.86 -6.02 -8.45
C ASP A 307 -17.15 -6.41 -9.19
N LYS A 308 -17.77 -5.48 -9.93
CA LYS A 308 -18.95 -5.79 -10.76
C LYS A 308 -18.68 -6.92 -11.77
N ALA A 309 -17.55 -6.87 -12.49
CA ALA A 309 -17.18 -7.93 -13.44
C ALA A 309 -17.05 -9.30 -12.77
N TYR A 310 -16.57 -9.34 -11.53
CA TYR A 310 -16.51 -10.56 -10.73
C TYR A 310 -17.89 -11.04 -10.28
N ALA A 311 -18.79 -10.14 -9.82
CA ALA A 311 -20.18 -10.49 -9.49
C ALA A 311 -20.89 -11.21 -10.64
N PHE A 312 -20.73 -10.69 -11.85
CA PHE A 312 -21.38 -11.22 -13.04
C PHE A 312 -20.65 -12.43 -13.63
N GLY A 313 -19.61 -12.94 -12.97
CA GLY A 313 -18.84 -14.12 -13.39
C GLY A 313 -17.94 -13.89 -14.60
N VAL A 314 -17.80 -12.65 -15.07
CA VAL A 314 -17.02 -12.30 -16.28
C VAL A 314 -15.52 -12.51 -16.05
N SER A 315 -15.00 -12.14 -14.88
CA SER A 315 -13.57 -12.25 -14.56
C SER A 315 -13.11 -13.66 -14.19
N GLY A 316 -14.03 -14.60 -13.99
CA GLY A 316 -13.76 -15.91 -13.38
C GLY A 316 -13.49 -15.83 -11.87
N GLY A 317 -13.16 -16.97 -11.26
CA GLY A 317 -12.93 -17.09 -9.82
C GLY A 317 -11.66 -16.40 -9.32
N ASN A 318 -11.62 -16.01 -8.06
CA ASN A 318 -10.44 -15.45 -7.37
C ASN A 318 -9.38 -16.54 -7.08
N GLY A 319 -8.26 -16.16 -6.46
CA GLY A 319 -7.12 -17.08 -6.25
C GLY A 319 -7.50 -18.34 -5.48
N TRP A 320 -8.28 -18.22 -4.40
CA TRP A 320 -8.67 -19.39 -3.61
C TRP A 320 -9.68 -20.27 -4.34
N GLN A 321 -10.67 -19.69 -5.03
CA GLN A 321 -11.65 -20.44 -5.82
C GLN A 321 -10.96 -21.28 -6.90
N ARG A 322 -9.99 -20.70 -7.61
CA ARG A 322 -9.20 -21.43 -8.62
C ARG A 322 -8.32 -22.52 -7.98
N LEU A 323 -7.71 -22.23 -6.83
CA LEU A 323 -6.80 -23.17 -6.15
C LEU A 323 -7.53 -24.42 -5.65
N PHE A 324 -8.76 -24.26 -5.17
CA PHE A 324 -9.54 -25.36 -4.59
C PHE A 324 -10.62 -25.93 -5.50
N GLU A 325 -10.76 -25.44 -6.74
CA GLU A 325 -11.72 -25.94 -7.74
C GLU A 325 -11.66 -27.47 -7.89
N GLY A 326 -12.81 -28.13 -7.75
CA GLY A 326 -12.93 -29.59 -7.87
C GLY A 326 -12.36 -30.39 -6.69
N THR A 327 -11.97 -29.74 -5.59
CA THR A 327 -11.47 -30.41 -4.37
C THR A 327 -12.54 -30.49 -3.29
N ARG A 328 -12.36 -31.39 -2.32
CA ARG A 328 -13.23 -31.47 -1.13
C ARG A 328 -13.22 -30.17 -0.29
N LEU A 329 -12.14 -29.38 -0.38
CA LEU A 329 -12.00 -28.12 0.33
C LEU A 329 -12.90 -27.03 -0.27
N GLN A 330 -13.24 -27.11 -1.56
CA GLN A 330 -14.17 -26.19 -2.21
C GLN A 330 -15.48 -26.06 -1.42
N TYR A 331 -16.09 -27.20 -1.05
CA TYR A 331 -17.36 -27.24 -0.33
C TYR A 331 -17.32 -26.54 1.02
N ALA A 332 -16.22 -26.64 1.76
CA ALA A 332 -16.07 -26.00 3.07
C ALA A 332 -16.02 -24.47 2.98
N PHE A 333 -15.50 -23.93 1.87
CA PHE A 333 -15.42 -22.49 1.65
C PHE A 333 -16.66 -21.93 0.95
N ASP A 334 -17.26 -22.67 0.02
CA ASP A 334 -18.51 -22.28 -0.65
C ASP A 334 -19.70 -22.23 0.33
N THR A 335 -19.63 -22.96 1.45
CA THR A 335 -20.63 -22.92 2.54
C THR A 335 -20.36 -21.85 3.61
N GLN A 336 -19.18 -21.20 3.58
CA GLN A 336 -18.83 -20.09 4.46
C GLN A 336 -18.29 -18.88 3.66
N PRO A 337 -19.05 -18.34 2.68
CA PRO A 337 -18.66 -17.09 2.05
C PRO A 337 -18.54 -16.03 3.15
N GLU A 338 -17.45 -15.27 3.15
CA GLU A 338 -17.33 -14.10 4.02
C GLU A 338 -18.48 -13.15 3.60
N LYS A 339 -19.58 -13.12 4.35
CA LYS A 339 -20.81 -12.35 4.06
C LYS A 339 -20.55 -10.88 3.74
N ASP A 340 -19.40 -10.37 4.19
CA ASP A 340 -18.93 -9.02 3.95
C ASP A 340 -18.63 -8.72 2.46
N TYR A 341 -18.20 -9.72 1.68
CA TYR A 341 -17.97 -9.56 0.24
C TYR A 341 -19.29 -9.36 -0.51
N GLU A 342 -20.31 -10.18 -0.21
CA GLU A 342 -21.66 -10.05 -0.79
C GLU A 342 -22.31 -8.70 -0.47
N LEU A 343 -22.03 -8.12 0.70
CA LEU A 343 -22.54 -6.78 1.08
C LEU A 343 -21.94 -5.65 0.22
N VAL A 344 -20.67 -5.76 -0.18
CA VAL A 344 -20.07 -4.81 -1.14
C VAL A 344 -20.83 -4.89 -2.47
N MET A 345 -21.11 -6.11 -2.93
CA MET A 345 -21.82 -6.38 -4.20
C MET A 345 -23.29 -5.94 -4.17
N ALA A 346 -24.00 -6.18 -3.06
CA ALA A 346 -25.42 -5.86 -2.91
C ALA A 346 -25.69 -4.36 -2.72
N SER A 347 -24.73 -3.60 -2.20
CA SER A 347 -24.88 -2.14 -2.03
C SER A 347 -24.66 -1.37 -3.33
N ASP A 348 -23.75 -1.83 -4.20
CA ASP A 348 -23.37 -1.14 -5.45
C ASP A 348 -24.33 -1.46 -6.62
N SER A 349 -25.20 -2.48 -6.49
CA SER A 349 -26.22 -2.84 -7.49
C SER A 349 -27.49 -1.99 -7.42
N SER A 350 -27.77 -1.38 -6.27
CA SER A 350 -29.01 -0.62 -6.03
C SER A 350 -29.09 0.75 -6.73
N THR A 351 -28.03 1.20 -7.42
CA THR A 351 -27.94 2.60 -7.87
C THR A 351 -27.89 2.78 -9.40
N GLU A 352 -27.61 1.76 -10.22
CA GLU A 352 -27.48 1.98 -11.67
C GLU A 352 -27.81 0.73 -12.49
N GLU A 353 -29.09 0.54 -12.84
CA GLU A 353 -29.51 -0.46 -13.84
C GLU A 353 -29.28 0.01 -15.29
N GLY A 354 -29.09 1.32 -15.52
CA GLY A 354 -28.93 1.90 -16.87
C GLY A 354 -27.50 1.93 -17.45
N SER A 355 -26.46 1.72 -16.64
CA SER A 355 -25.04 1.74 -17.08
C SER A 355 -24.46 0.35 -17.37
N VAL A 356 -25.29 -0.68 -17.20
CA VAL A 356 -24.91 -2.10 -17.24
C VAL A 356 -24.65 -2.58 -18.66
N GLU A 357 -25.50 -2.21 -19.62
CA GLU A 357 -25.38 -2.66 -21.02
C GLU A 357 -24.14 -2.08 -21.70
N SER A 358 -23.84 -0.79 -21.48
CA SER A 358 -22.61 -0.18 -22.02
C SER A 358 -21.35 -0.73 -21.38
N SER A 359 -21.39 -1.09 -20.09
CA SER A 359 -20.25 -1.67 -19.36
C SER A 359 -20.01 -3.14 -19.74
N ILE A 360 -21.07 -3.90 -20.04
CA ILE A 360 -20.98 -5.25 -20.58
C ILE A 360 -20.40 -5.22 -21.99
N GLU A 361 -20.85 -4.32 -22.87
CA GLU A 361 -20.29 -4.17 -24.21
C GLU A 361 -18.85 -3.65 -24.20
N GLN A 362 -18.49 -2.79 -23.25
CA GLN A 362 -17.13 -2.28 -23.13
C GLN A 362 -16.18 -3.30 -22.47
N GLY A 363 -16.65 -4.08 -21.50
CA GLY A 363 -15.91 -5.23 -20.95
C GLY A 363 -15.73 -6.36 -21.96
N ARG A 364 -16.71 -6.59 -22.84
CA ARG A 364 -16.56 -7.48 -24.01
C ARG A 364 -15.54 -6.93 -25.00
N ARG A 365 -15.61 -5.63 -25.33
CA ARG A 365 -14.64 -4.96 -26.20
C ARG A 365 -13.23 -4.95 -25.61
N ASP A 366 -13.05 -4.73 -24.31
CA ASP A 366 -11.74 -4.74 -23.66
C ASP A 366 -11.18 -6.16 -23.51
N GLY A 367 -12.02 -7.17 -23.25
CA GLY A 367 -11.63 -8.58 -23.32
C GLY A 367 -11.27 -9.04 -24.74
N ASP A 368 -12.01 -8.54 -25.74
CA ASP A 368 -11.72 -8.76 -27.16
C ASP A 368 -10.49 -7.96 -27.62
N LEU A 369 -10.19 -6.80 -27.03
CA LEU A 369 -8.97 -6.03 -27.27
C LEU A 369 -7.77 -6.71 -26.59
N GLU A 370 -7.88 -7.18 -25.35
CA GLU A 370 -6.84 -8.01 -24.74
C GLU A 370 -6.58 -9.29 -25.56
N ALA A 371 -7.62 -9.89 -26.15
CA ALA A 371 -7.50 -11.02 -27.06
C ALA A 371 -6.95 -10.64 -28.46
N ALA A 372 -7.33 -9.48 -29.01
CA ALA A 372 -6.90 -9.00 -30.33
C ALA A 372 -5.46 -8.47 -30.33
N TRP A 373 -5.03 -7.81 -29.25
CA TRP A 373 -3.63 -7.43 -29.04
C TRP A 373 -2.71 -8.66 -28.92
N VAL A 374 -3.24 -9.79 -28.43
CA VAL A 374 -2.55 -11.09 -28.39
C VAL A 374 -2.51 -11.75 -29.77
N GLN A 375 -3.47 -11.48 -30.66
CA GLN A 375 -3.48 -12.03 -32.03
C GLN A 375 -2.64 -11.20 -33.02
N ASP A 376 -2.66 -9.87 -32.96
CA ASP A 376 -1.90 -9.00 -33.89
C ASP A 376 -0.38 -9.02 -33.64
N SER A 377 0.07 -9.44 -32.46
CA SER A 377 1.50 -9.66 -32.15
C SER A 377 2.04 -11.02 -32.60
N LEU A 378 1.17 -11.87 -33.16
CA LEU A 378 1.53 -13.11 -33.87
C LEU A 378 1.22 -12.92 -35.35
N GLY A 379 2.08 -12.18 -36.05
CA GLY A 379 2.09 -12.13 -37.51
C GLY A 379 2.32 -13.51 -38.11
N VAL A 380 1.23 -14.24 -38.36
CA VAL A 380 1.17 -15.37 -39.29
C VAL A 380 0.02 -15.09 -40.23
N GLN A 381 0.35 -14.51 -41.38
CA GLN A 381 -0.53 -14.52 -42.54
C GLN A 381 -0.91 -15.97 -42.87
N ARG A 382 -2.15 -16.36 -42.55
CA ARG A 382 -2.81 -17.46 -43.25
C ARG A 382 -3.77 -16.87 -44.25
N GLY A 383 -3.26 -16.66 -45.47
CA GLY A 383 -4.09 -16.45 -46.64
C GLY A 383 -5.05 -17.64 -46.82
N ARG A 384 -6.34 -17.38 -46.65
CA ARG A 384 -7.40 -18.19 -47.26
C ARG A 384 -7.82 -17.49 -48.54
N ARG A 385 -7.52 -18.09 -49.69
CA ARG A 385 -8.41 -18.00 -50.86
C ARG A 385 -9.05 -19.37 -51.04
N LYS A 386 -10.37 -19.41 -50.91
CA LYS A 386 -11.23 -20.40 -51.57
C LYS A 386 -11.74 -19.74 -52.85
N ILE A 387 -11.51 -20.43 -53.96
CA ILE A 387 -12.34 -20.73 -55.14
C ILE A 387 -11.38 -20.89 -56.30
#